data_AF-A0A6S6S814-F1
#
_entry.id   AF-A0A6S6S814-F1
#
_cell.length_a   1.000
_cell.length_b   1.000
_cell.length_c   1.000
_cell.angle_alpha   90.00
_cell.angle_beta   90.00
_cell.angle_gamma   90.00
#
_symmetry.space_group_name_H-M   'P 1'
#
loop_
_entity.id
_entity.type
_entity.pdbx_description
1 polymer ?
#
loop_
_entity_poly.entity_id
_entity_poly.type
_entity_poly.pdbx_seq_one_letter_code
_entity_poly.pdbx_strand_id
1 'polypeptide(L)'
;MVKKILQKMLILLIFTELALATCSNDNRVWQNKIANSSSLEAFFMTNYSCKDSFYKSLSTPQKIYFDTVLYPNNLGERAYVNRWKSMLLNDKNFFKEFNFFNNYFTTHHKKVTQSELGCFQKQKGFAGNVASHNFYTNLAQRDMLHDVSYLYPLIRWAYVHNGVDMDLSRERVQKAEKTFGIKKGQVGNNEQFARFITLFDYEYKSVSTSLASTLNISQIKAYKLMLIITYLESRGNIFAVSRTGAFGPTQLTLHYYMMYGEPNNPFSVKASLIKLANKFVHYHRIGKSLDSSVVAYKSGSLSKCQNRVNTTDVDCRYYNDYKRYMREMSRMNDKNDISRHLSGKSYFYDSIANLNRTKSEHDLEHYEPYQYAVLKGSTLSSRAKKSQYLNGNYFNSLGKMKRNEIYELQDQFGSRNIGVISDKKVCY
;
A
#
# COMPACT_ATOMS: atom_id res chain seq x y z
N MET A 1 -18.14 -32.93 48.20
CA MET A 1 -19.11 -32.53 47.15
C MET A 1 -18.48 -31.57 46.12
N VAL A 2 -17.81 -30.50 46.57
CA VAL A 2 -17.14 -29.48 45.71
C VAL A 2 -16.14 -30.06 44.69
N LYS A 3 -15.34 -31.06 45.08
CA LYS A 3 -14.34 -31.70 44.19
C LYS A 3 -14.96 -32.34 42.94
N LYS A 4 -16.11 -33.02 43.06
CA LYS A 4 -16.82 -33.65 41.92
C LYS A 4 -17.44 -32.62 40.98
N ILE A 5 -17.89 -31.48 41.50
CA ILE A 5 -18.44 -30.38 40.70
C ILE A 5 -17.32 -29.69 39.91
N LEU A 6 -16.18 -29.40 40.56
CA LEU A 6 -15.00 -28.85 39.88
C LEU A 6 -14.49 -29.78 38.78
N GLN A 7 -14.47 -31.10 39.03
CA GLN A 7 -14.04 -32.10 38.06
C GLN A 7 -15.00 -32.17 36.85
N LYS A 8 -16.31 -32.10 37.10
CA LYS A 8 -17.32 -32.00 36.02
C LYS A 8 -17.20 -30.71 35.22
N MET A 9 -16.94 -29.57 35.88
CA MET A 9 -16.71 -28.30 35.21
C MET A 9 -15.42 -28.31 34.38
N LEU A 10 -14.33 -28.89 34.90
CA LEU A 10 -13.06 -29.03 34.18
C LEU A 10 -13.20 -29.94 32.96
N ILE A 11 -13.89 -31.08 33.10
CA ILE A 11 -14.18 -31.98 31.98
C ILE A 11 -15.07 -31.29 30.94
N LEU A 12 -16.10 -30.55 31.37
CA LEU A 12 -16.95 -29.77 30.48
C LEU A 12 -16.11 -28.72 29.72
N LEU A 13 -15.21 -28.01 30.41
CA LEU A 13 -14.29 -27.03 29.83
C LEU A 13 -13.38 -27.67 28.77
N ILE A 14 -12.75 -28.80 29.11
CA ILE A 14 -11.89 -29.56 28.21
C ILE A 14 -12.68 -30.06 26.98
N PHE A 15 -13.89 -30.58 27.17
CA PHE A 15 -14.75 -31.03 26.06
C PHE A 15 -15.23 -29.86 25.20
N THR A 16 -15.53 -28.70 25.79
CA THR A 16 -15.84 -27.49 25.02
C THR A 16 -14.64 -27.00 24.24
N GLU A 17 -13.43 -27.03 24.79
CA GLU A 17 -12.20 -26.68 24.07
C GLU A 17 -11.87 -27.69 22.95
N LEU A 18 -12.09 -28.99 23.17
CA LEU A 18 -11.95 -30.04 22.15
C LEU A 18 -13.01 -29.93 21.05
N ALA A 19 -14.27 -29.67 21.38
CA ALA A 19 -15.32 -29.43 20.39
C ALA A 19 -15.08 -28.12 19.61
N LEU A 20 -14.47 -27.12 20.26
CA LEU A 20 -13.96 -25.91 19.61
C LEU A 20 -12.68 -26.18 18.78
N ALA A 21 -11.95 -27.27 18.99
CA ALA A 21 -10.79 -27.65 18.18
C ALA A 21 -11.15 -28.52 16.95
N THR A 22 -12.29 -29.22 16.97
CA THR A 22 -12.73 -30.09 15.85
C THR A 22 -13.54 -29.33 14.79
N CYS A 23 -13.48 -29.81 13.55
CA CYS A 23 -14.32 -29.31 12.48
C CYS A 23 -15.78 -29.69 12.75
N SER A 24 -16.66 -28.68 12.81
CA SER A 24 -18.10 -28.88 13.01
C SER A 24 -18.87 -28.76 11.70
N ASN A 25 -19.96 -29.51 11.55
CA ASN A 25 -20.95 -29.28 10.48
C ASN A 25 -22.07 -28.32 10.92
N ASP A 26 -22.07 -27.88 12.18
CA ASP A 26 -23.09 -26.97 12.71
C ASP A 26 -22.75 -25.51 12.41
N ASN A 27 -23.65 -24.84 11.69
CA ASN A 27 -23.58 -23.42 11.40
C ASN A 27 -23.47 -22.55 12.67
N ARG A 28 -24.18 -22.91 13.75
CA ARG A 28 -24.15 -22.14 15.01
C ARG A 28 -22.76 -22.14 15.63
N VAL A 29 -22.05 -23.26 15.57
CA VAL A 29 -20.67 -23.36 16.08
C VAL A 29 -19.75 -22.40 15.32
N TRP A 30 -19.82 -22.37 13.98
CA TRP A 30 -18.97 -21.47 13.19
C TRP A 30 -19.32 -20.00 13.36
N GLN A 31 -20.60 -19.66 13.39
CA GLN A 31 -21.02 -18.28 13.63
C GLN A 31 -20.59 -17.79 15.02
N ASN A 32 -20.68 -18.64 16.05
CA ASN A 32 -20.17 -18.32 17.38
C ASN A 32 -18.65 -18.10 17.39
N LYS A 33 -17.88 -18.97 16.71
CA LYS A 33 -16.42 -18.80 16.59
C LYS A 33 -16.05 -17.52 15.84
N ILE A 34 -16.77 -17.17 14.77
CA ILE A 34 -16.57 -15.92 14.03
C ILE A 34 -16.86 -14.72 14.94
N ALA A 35 -17.97 -14.73 15.66
CA ALA A 35 -18.37 -13.65 16.56
C ALA A 35 -17.36 -13.43 17.71
N ASN A 36 -16.75 -14.52 18.22
CA ASN A 36 -15.77 -14.48 19.30
C ASN A 36 -14.32 -14.25 18.80
N SER A 37 -14.08 -14.18 17.49
CA SER A 37 -12.76 -13.90 16.95
C SER A 37 -12.50 -12.40 16.90
N SER A 38 -11.24 -12.00 17.13
CA SER A 38 -10.84 -10.59 17.07
C SER A 38 -11.09 -9.95 15.69
N SER A 39 -10.99 -10.76 14.63
CA SER A 39 -11.30 -10.39 13.25
C SER A 39 -11.60 -11.63 12.42
N LEU A 40 -12.18 -11.44 11.24
CA LEU A 40 -12.38 -12.52 10.25
C LEU A 40 -11.05 -13.12 9.78
N GLU A 41 -10.01 -12.31 9.61
CA GLU A 41 -8.69 -12.78 9.22
C GLU A 41 -8.11 -13.72 10.28
N ALA A 42 -8.21 -13.36 11.56
CA ALA A 42 -7.78 -14.21 12.67
C ALA A 42 -8.57 -15.52 12.72
N PHE A 43 -9.90 -15.47 12.52
CA PHE A 43 -10.75 -16.64 12.41
C PHE A 43 -10.30 -17.58 11.29
N PHE A 44 -10.12 -17.04 10.07
CA PHE A 44 -9.77 -17.81 8.88
C PHE A 44 -8.38 -18.45 8.96
N MET A 45 -7.43 -17.81 9.63
CA MET A 45 -6.10 -18.39 9.89
C MET A 45 -6.16 -19.51 10.93
N THR A 46 -6.81 -19.26 12.08
CA THR A 46 -6.84 -20.20 13.21
C THR A 46 -7.57 -21.49 12.86
N ASN A 47 -8.57 -21.43 11.98
CA ASN A 47 -9.41 -22.57 11.62
C ASN A 47 -9.09 -23.17 10.24
N TYR A 48 -7.91 -22.92 9.67
CA TYR A 48 -7.53 -23.37 8.31
C TYR A 48 -7.81 -24.86 8.05
N SER A 49 -7.50 -25.73 9.01
CA SER A 49 -7.73 -27.18 8.91
C SER A 49 -9.20 -27.56 8.67
N CYS A 50 -10.14 -26.66 9.01
CA CYS A 50 -11.58 -26.84 8.88
C CYS A 50 -12.21 -25.96 7.78
N LYS A 51 -11.41 -25.44 6.83
CA LYS A 51 -11.89 -24.52 5.78
C LYS A 51 -13.13 -24.99 5.04
N ASP A 52 -13.17 -26.26 4.64
CA ASP A 52 -14.29 -26.80 3.85
C ASP A 52 -15.56 -26.94 4.70
N SER A 53 -15.39 -27.07 6.01
CA SER A 53 -16.46 -27.12 7.01
C SER A 53 -17.04 -25.73 7.24
N PHE A 54 -16.21 -24.75 7.62
CA PHE A 54 -16.71 -23.42 7.96
C PHE A 54 -17.16 -22.64 6.73
N TYR A 55 -16.58 -22.88 5.53
CA TYR A 55 -16.92 -22.14 4.32
C TYR A 55 -18.41 -22.25 3.99
N LYS A 56 -19.01 -23.43 4.19
CA LYS A 56 -20.44 -23.67 3.97
C LYS A 56 -21.30 -22.79 4.87
N SER A 57 -20.85 -22.58 6.10
CA SER A 57 -21.50 -21.77 7.13
C SER A 57 -21.27 -20.27 7.01
N LEU A 58 -20.37 -19.81 6.13
CA LEU A 58 -20.16 -18.37 5.93
C LEU A 58 -21.38 -17.71 5.30
N SER A 59 -21.74 -16.53 5.83
CA SER A 59 -22.74 -15.66 5.22
C SER A 59 -22.24 -15.14 3.87
N THR A 60 -23.14 -14.64 3.02
CA THR A 60 -22.77 -14.12 1.69
C THR A 60 -21.67 -13.02 1.75
N PRO A 61 -21.76 -12.01 2.64
CA PRO A 61 -20.68 -11.05 2.84
C PRO A 61 -19.34 -11.68 3.23
N GLN A 62 -19.36 -12.67 4.14
CA GLN A 62 -18.15 -13.38 4.59
C GLN A 62 -17.53 -14.20 3.44
N LYS A 63 -18.35 -14.86 2.62
CA LYS A 63 -17.91 -15.59 1.42
C LYS A 63 -17.27 -14.65 0.40
N ILE A 64 -17.88 -13.49 0.15
CA ILE A 64 -17.30 -12.46 -0.72
C ILE A 64 -15.92 -12.05 -0.22
N TYR A 65 -15.75 -11.82 1.09
CA TYR A 65 -14.44 -11.48 1.62
C TYR A 65 -13.43 -12.62 1.44
N PHE A 66 -13.83 -13.84 1.84
CA PHE A 66 -13.02 -15.05 1.72
C PHE A 66 -12.52 -15.28 0.30
N ASP A 67 -13.43 -15.29 -0.67
CA ASP A 67 -13.13 -15.52 -2.08
C ASP A 67 -12.28 -14.39 -2.68
N THR A 68 -12.50 -13.14 -2.25
CA THR A 68 -11.73 -12.00 -2.77
C THR A 68 -10.26 -12.07 -2.37
N VAL A 69 -9.95 -12.38 -1.11
CA VAL A 69 -8.57 -12.44 -0.60
C VAL A 69 -7.83 -13.67 -1.11
N LEU A 70 -8.53 -14.80 -1.21
CA LEU A 70 -7.92 -16.08 -1.56
C LEU A 70 -7.87 -16.35 -3.07
N TYR A 71 -8.27 -15.41 -3.90
CA TYR A 71 -8.26 -15.58 -5.35
C TYR A 71 -6.83 -15.79 -5.94
N PRO A 72 -6.54 -16.85 -6.70
CA PRO A 72 -7.42 -18.00 -7.00
C PRO A 72 -7.43 -19.03 -5.86
N ASN A 73 -8.58 -19.68 -5.66
CA ASN A 73 -8.93 -20.43 -4.44
C ASN A 73 -8.10 -21.71 -4.16
N ASN A 74 -7.19 -22.10 -5.05
CA ASN A 74 -6.41 -23.34 -4.96
C ASN A 74 -5.01 -23.09 -4.35
N LEU A 75 -4.99 -22.64 -3.11
CA LEU A 75 -3.76 -22.29 -2.39
C LEU A 75 -3.31 -23.44 -1.48
N GLY A 76 -2.00 -23.71 -1.46
CA GLY A 76 -1.39 -24.49 -0.38
C GLY A 76 -1.51 -23.76 0.96
N GLU A 77 -1.41 -24.49 2.07
CA GLU A 77 -1.56 -23.97 3.44
C GLU A 77 -0.75 -22.70 3.70
N ARG A 78 0.55 -22.74 3.41
CA ARG A 78 1.42 -21.58 3.62
C ARG A 78 0.94 -20.34 2.87
N ALA A 79 0.52 -20.50 1.61
CA ALA A 79 0.03 -19.40 0.79
C ALA A 79 -1.31 -18.85 1.31
N TYR A 80 -2.21 -19.74 1.72
CA TYR A 80 -3.48 -19.37 2.35
C TYR A 80 -3.25 -18.52 3.60
N VAL A 81 -2.41 -19.01 4.53
CA VAL A 81 -2.15 -18.32 5.80
C VAL A 81 -1.46 -16.98 5.56
N ASN A 82 -0.46 -16.94 4.66
CA ASN A 82 0.27 -15.71 4.38
C ASN A 82 -0.59 -14.61 3.76
N ARG A 83 -1.61 -14.97 2.96
CA ARG A 83 -2.54 -13.97 2.43
C ARG A 83 -3.37 -13.33 3.54
N TRP A 84 -3.95 -14.12 4.44
CA TRP A 84 -4.67 -13.57 5.60
C TRP A 84 -3.75 -12.79 6.53
N LYS A 85 -2.56 -13.32 6.80
CA LYS A 85 -1.54 -12.64 7.60
C LYS A 85 -1.18 -11.28 6.98
N SER A 86 -1.00 -11.21 5.67
CA SER A 86 -0.75 -9.96 4.95
C SER A 86 -1.89 -8.94 5.05
N MET A 87 -3.14 -9.38 5.25
CA MET A 87 -4.27 -8.46 5.47
C MET A 87 -4.34 -7.95 6.92
N LEU A 88 -3.83 -8.73 7.87
CA LEU A 88 -3.80 -8.39 9.30
C LEU A 88 -2.62 -7.50 9.68
N LEU A 89 -1.45 -7.70 9.07
CA LEU A 89 -0.23 -6.99 9.46
C LEU A 89 -0.26 -5.52 9.04
N ASN A 90 0.11 -4.63 9.97
CA ASN A 90 0.52 -3.26 9.63
C ASN A 90 1.79 -3.27 8.78
N ASP A 91 2.13 -2.13 8.17
CA ASP A 91 3.24 -2.06 7.21
C ASP A 91 4.58 -2.49 7.81
N LYS A 92 4.91 -1.99 9.01
CA LYS A 92 6.14 -2.32 9.69
C LYS A 92 6.28 -3.84 9.87
N ASN A 93 5.24 -4.47 10.40
CA ASN A 93 5.26 -5.91 10.64
C ASN A 93 5.20 -6.71 9.33
N PHE A 94 4.54 -6.20 8.29
CA PHE A 94 4.54 -6.79 6.96
C PHE A 94 5.96 -6.89 6.39
N PHE A 95 6.74 -5.81 6.43
CA PHE A 95 8.12 -5.84 5.93
C PHE A 95 9.08 -6.61 6.82
N LYS A 96 8.78 -6.77 8.11
CA LYS A 96 9.52 -7.68 8.99
C LYS A 96 9.26 -9.13 8.63
N GLU A 97 7.99 -9.51 8.49
CA GLU A 97 7.56 -10.87 8.14
C GLU A 97 8.00 -11.27 6.73
N PHE A 98 7.78 -10.39 5.76
CA PHE A 98 8.07 -10.62 4.34
C PHE A 98 9.26 -9.78 3.89
N ASN A 99 10.38 -9.97 4.58
CA ASN A 99 11.60 -9.16 4.45
C ASN A 99 12.19 -9.07 3.02
N PHE A 100 11.87 -10.02 2.15
CA PHE A 100 12.29 -9.99 0.76
C PHE A 100 11.73 -8.79 -0.02
N PHE A 101 10.64 -8.17 0.44
CA PHE A 101 10.16 -6.92 -0.14
C PHE A 101 11.09 -5.72 0.14
N ASN A 102 11.91 -5.79 1.19
CA ASN A 102 12.93 -4.79 1.53
C ASN A 102 14.38 -5.27 1.27
N ASN A 103 14.57 -6.33 0.47
CA ASN A 103 15.92 -6.83 0.13
C ASN A 103 16.82 -5.83 -0.63
N TYR A 104 16.27 -4.71 -1.11
CA TYR A 104 17.03 -3.67 -1.79
C TYR A 104 17.95 -2.93 -0.83
N PHE A 105 17.44 -2.56 0.34
CA PHE A 105 18.27 -1.91 1.34
C PHE A 105 19.36 -2.85 1.85
N THR A 106 19.03 -4.11 2.13
CA THR A 106 20.03 -5.09 2.58
C THR A 106 21.09 -5.38 1.53
N THR A 107 20.77 -5.25 0.23
CA THR A 107 21.75 -5.41 -0.86
C THR A 107 22.62 -4.16 -1.04
N HIS A 108 22.00 -2.97 -0.97
CA HIS A 108 22.62 -1.72 -1.39
C HIS A 108 23.08 -0.81 -0.25
N HIS A 109 22.86 -1.18 1.02
CA HIS A 109 23.21 -0.32 2.18
C HIS A 109 24.69 0.07 2.22
N LYS A 110 25.60 -0.77 1.72
CA LYS A 110 27.04 -0.46 1.65
C LYS A 110 27.37 0.74 0.76
N LYS A 111 26.44 1.17 -0.10
CA LYS A 111 26.58 2.35 -0.96
C LYS A 111 26.16 3.65 -0.26
N VAL A 112 25.53 3.55 0.92
CA VAL A 112 25.29 4.73 1.76
C VAL A 112 26.64 5.23 2.26
N THR A 113 26.94 6.49 2.00
CA THR A 113 28.22 7.10 2.40
C THR A 113 28.31 7.27 3.91
N GLN A 114 29.52 7.36 4.47
CA GLN A 114 29.69 7.60 5.91
C GLN A 114 29.09 8.95 6.35
N SER A 115 29.07 9.95 5.46
CA SER A 115 28.43 11.25 5.71
C SER A 115 26.90 11.11 5.81
N GLU A 116 26.25 10.40 4.88
CA GLU A 116 24.82 10.11 4.93
C GLU A 116 24.44 9.27 6.16
N LEU A 117 25.26 8.26 6.48
CA LEU A 117 25.05 7.46 7.67
C LEU A 117 25.20 8.29 8.96
N GLY A 118 26.26 9.08 9.09
CA GLY A 118 26.46 9.99 10.23
C GLY A 118 25.30 10.98 10.34
N CYS A 119 24.77 11.41 9.19
CA CYS A 119 23.62 12.27 9.16
C CYS A 119 22.34 11.61 9.71
N PHE A 120 22.04 10.40 9.25
CA PHE A 120 20.96 9.60 9.81
C PHE A 120 21.12 9.38 11.31
N GLN A 121 22.33 9.04 11.76
CA GLN A 121 22.63 8.80 13.18
C GLN A 121 22.37 10.05 14.02
N LYS A 122 22.81 11.23 13.57
CA LYS A 122 22.51 12.51 14.21
C LYS A 122 20.99 12.79 14.24
N GLN A 123 20.28 12.53 13.14
CA GLN A 123 18.80 12.65 13.09
C GLN A 123 18.09 11.72 14.07
N LYS A 124 18.68 10.56 14.38
CA LYS A 124 18.16 9.60 15.37
C LYS A 124 18.68 9.88 16.80
N GLY A 125 19.40 10.97 17.03
CA GLY A 125 19.87 11.37 18.36
C GLY A 125 21.08 10.58 18.86
N PHE A 126 21.89 10.00 17.96
CA PHE A 126 23.12 9.32 18.38
C PHE A 126 24.12 10.35 18.92
N ALA A 127 24.78 10.01 20.03
CA ALA A 127 25.78 10.88 20.66
C ALA A 127 27.04 11.08 19.80
N GLY A 128 27.32 10.19 18.86
CA GLY A 128 28.43 10.27 17.93
C GLY A 128 28.25 9.37 16.72
N ASN A 129 29.11 9.55 15.73
CA ASN A 129 29.07 8.75 14.50
C ASN A 129 29.55 7.32 14.79
N VAL A 130 28.69 6.34 14.52
CA VAL A 130 29.04 4.92 14.55
C VAL A 130 29.54 4.51 13.17
N ALA A 131 30.70 3.86 13.12
CA ALA A 131 31.26 3.34 11.88
C ALA A 131 30.27 2.42 11.16
N SER A 132 30.18 2.53 9.82
CA SER A 132 29.23 1.80 8.98
C SER A 132 29.13 0.31 9.30
N HIS A 133 30.28 -0.38 9.37
CA HIS A 133 30.31 -1.80 9.72
C HIS A 133 29.64 -2.09 11.07
N ASN A 134 30.02 -1.37 12.12
CA ASN A 134 29.47 -1.56 13.46
C ASN A 134 27.97 -1.23 13.50
N PHE A 135 27.55 -0.18 12.81
CA PHE A 135 26.14 0.21 12.74
C PHE A 135 25.29 -0.90 12.12
N TYR A 136 25.67 -1.42 10.96
CA TYR A 136 24.91 -2.47 10.28
C TYR A 136 24.99 -3.82 11.00
N THR A 137 26.12 -4.18 11.60
CA THR A 137 26.24 -5.38 12.45
C THR A 137 25.30 -5.30 13.66
N ASN A 138 25.23 -4.16 14.33
CA ASN A 138 24.30 -3.95 15.45
C ASN A 138 22.83 -4.02 15.00
N LEU A 139 22.48 -3.47 13.83
CA LEU A 139 21.14 -3.62 13.29
C LEU A 139 20.80 -5.09 12.99
N ALA A 140 21.76 -5.86 12.46
CA ALA A 140 21.57 -7.29 12.20
C ALA A 140 21.33 -8.07 13.49
N GLN A 141 22.15 -7.84 14.52
CA GLN A 141 22.04 -8.49 15.83
C GLN A 141 20.70 -8.20 16.53
N ARG A 142 20.10 -7.03 16.27
CA ARG A 142 18.82 -6.61 16.84
C ARG A 142 17.61 -6.94 15.94
N ASP A 143 17.82 -7.63 14.83
CA ASP A 143 16.77 -7.92 13.84
C ASP A 143 16.06 -6.64 13.33
N MET A 144 16.85 -5.58 13.14
CA MET A 144 16.39 -4.26 12.71
C MET A 144 16.75 -3.92 11.25
N LEU A 145 17.47 -4.80 10.54
CA LEU A 145 17.82 -4.58 9.12
C LEU A 145 16.61 -4.45 8.20
N HIS A 146 15.45 -4.95 8.63
CA HIS A 146 14.19 -4.89 7.90
C HIS A 146 13.17 -3.94 8.52
N ASP A 147 13.54 -3.15 9.54
CA ASP A 147 12.68 -2.11 10.11
C ASP A 147 12.63 -0.91 9.16
N VAL A 148 11.76 -1.03 8.14
CA VAL A 148 11.63 -0.05 7.06
C VAL A 148 11.25 1.34 7.55
N SER A 149 10.48 1.43 8.64
CA SER A 149 10.07 2.69 9.24
C SER A 149 11.26 3.38 9.92
N TYR A 150 12.06 2.62 10.68
CA TYR A 150 13.27 3.16 11.30
C TYR A 150 14.32 3.59 10.27
N LEU A 151 14.54 2.74 9.26
CA LEU A 151 15.60 2.87 8.25
C LEU A 151 15.21 3.72 7.05
N TYR A 152 13.99 4.23 6.98
CA TYR A 152 13.45 4.90 5.80
C TYR A 152 14.37 5.94 5.13
N PRO A 153 15.06 6.85 5.86
CA PRO A 153 15.99 7.78 5.23
C PRO A 153 17.17 7.08 4.52
N LEU A 154 17.74 6.05 5.14
CA LEU A 154 18.83 5.25 4.58
C LEU A 154 18.37 4.44 3.35
N ILE A 155 17.15 3.89 3.40
CA ILE A 155 16.52 3.21 2.27
C ILE A 155 16.43 4.17 1.07
N ARG A 156 15.97 5.41 1.30
CA ARG A 156 15.84 6.41 0.24
C ARG A 156 17.18 6.78 -0.39
N TRP A 157 18.23 6.96 0.41
CA TRP A 157 19.57 7.21 -0.14
C TRP A 157 20.09 6.03 -0.96
N ALA A 158 19.90 4.79 -0.49
CA ALA A 158 20.27 3.61 -1.27
C ALA A 158 19.58 3.57 -2.64
N TYR A 159 18.30 3.95 -2.73
CA TYR A 159 17.59 4.03 -4.01
C TYR A 159 18.10 5.17 -4.91
N VAL A 160 18.44 6.32 -4.34
CA VAL A 160 18.98 7.46 -5.10
C VAL A 160 20.31 7.11 -5.77
N HIS A 161 21.15 6.33 -5.09
CA HIS A 161 22.47 5.95 -5.61
C HIS A 161 22.44 4.83 -6.64
N ASN A 162 21.48 3.90 -6.55
CA ASN A 162 21.51 2.65 -7.33
C ASN A 162 20.33 2.49 -8.31
N GLY A 163 19.35 3.40 -8.29
CA GLY A 163 18.23 3.38 -9.24
C GLY A 163 17.25 2.21 -9.02
N VAL A 164 16.80 1.58 -10.10
CA VAL A 164 15.93 0.39 -10.05
C VAL A 164 16.78 -0.84 -10.36
N ASP A 165 16.74 -1.82 -9.46
CA ASP A 165 17.42 -3.09 -9.60
C ASP A 165 16.43 -4.17 -10.10
N MET A 166 16.60 -4.57 -11.36
CA MET A 166 15.70 -5.54 -12.01
C MET A 166 15.91 -6.97 -11.52
N ASP A 167 17.11 -7.32 -11.05
CA ASP A 167 17.39 -8.67 -10.55
C ASP A 167 16.75 -8.86 -9.17
N LEU A 168 16.85 -7.87 -8.29
CA LEU A 168 16.09 -7.85 -7.04
C LEU A 168 14.57 -7.83 -7.28
N SER A 169 14.12 -7.15 -8.34
CA SER A 169 12.71 -7.14 -8.71
C SER A 169 12.24 -8.53 -9.14
N ARG A 170 13.03 -9.27 -9.94
CA ARG A 170 12.74 -10.66 -10.32
C ARG A 170 12.75 -11.59 -9.11
N GLU A 171 13.72 -11.44 -8.21
CA GLU A 171 13.80 -12.22 -6.97
C GLU A 171 12.53 -12.04 -6.12
N ARG A 172 12.07 -10.79 -5.95
CA ARG A 172 10.82 -10.48 -5.23
C ARG A 172 9.61 -11.13 -5.87
N VAL A 173 9.52 -11.10 -7.20
CA VAL A 173 8.42 -11.76 -7.93
C VAL A 173 8.42 -13.25 -7.60
N GLN A 174 9.55 -13.94 -7.76
CA GLN A 174 9.67 -15.37 -7.49
C GLN A 174 9.35 -15.72 -6.03
N LYS A 175 9.86 -14.94 -5.08
CA LYS A 175 9.58 -15.14 -3.65
C LYS A 175 8.12 -14.86 -3.32
N ALA A 176 7.49 -13.85 -3.93
CA ALA A 176 6.07 -13.57 -3.76
C ALA A 176 5.19 -14.70 -4.33
N GLU A 177 5.52 -15.21 -5.53
CA GLU A 177 4.83 -16.37 -6.13
C GLU A 177 4.81 -17.56 -5.16
N LYS A 178 5.99 -17.93 -4.63
CA LYS A 178 6.12 -19.04 -3.66
C LYS A 178 5.41 -18.76 -2.33
N THR A 179 5.50 -17.53 -1.82
CA THR A 179 5.02 -17.17 -0.48
C THR A 179 3.50 -17.08 -0.41
N PHE A 180 2.87 -16.55 -1.45
CA PHE A 180 1.43 -16.25 -1.48
C PHE A 180 0.66 -17.10 -2.50
N GLY A 181 1.31 -18.04 -3.20
CA GLY A 181 0.67 -18.91 -4.19
C GLY A 181 0.12 -18.12 -5.37
N ILE A 182 0.86 -17.10 -5.81
CA ILE A 182 0.50 -16.24 -6.94
C ILE A 182 1.20 -16.75 -8.20
N LYS A 183 0.60 -16.60 -9.38
CA LYS A 183 1.31 -16.73 -10.66
C LYS A 183 1.59 -15.34 -11.24
N LYS A 184 2.83 -15.06 -11.65
CA LYS A 184 3.23 -13.78 -12.25
C LYS A 184 2.42 -13.48 -13.51
N GLY A 185 1.94 -12.25 -13.60
CA GLY A 185 1.04 -11.79 -14.65
C GLY A 185 -0.39 -12.30 -14.53
N GLN A 186 -0.73 -13.07 -13.50
CA GLN A 186 -2.12 -13.48 -13.28
C GLN A 186 -2.91 -12.34 -12.63
N VAL A 187 -3.87 -11.82 -13.39
CA VAL A 187 -4.88 -10.88 -12.93
C VAL A 187 -6.17 -11.62 -12.53
N GLY A 188 -7.08 -10.89 -11.89
CA GLY A 188 -8.43 -11.37 -11.62
C GLY A 188 -9.28 -11.54 -12.88
N ASN A 189 -10.50 -12.03 -12.69
CA ASN A 189 -11.56 -12.05 -13.71
C ASN A 189 -12.66 -11.06 -13.33
N ASN A 190 -13.69 -10.96 -14.16
CA ASN A 190 -14.80 -10.03 -13.92
C ASN A 190 -15.52 -10.28 -12.58
N GLU A 191 -15.71 -11.54 -12.21
CA GLU A 191 -16.36 -11.89 -10.94
C GLU A 191 -15.50 -11.49 -9.73
N GLN A 192 -14.19 -11.73 -9.80
CA GLN A 192 -13.24 -11.28 -8.79
C GLN A 192 -13.27 -9.75 -8.66
N PHE A 193 -13.29 -9.04 -9.78
CA PHE A 193 -13.36 -7.58 -9.76
C PHE A 193 -14.65 -7.07 -9.11
N ALA A 194 -15.81 -7.67 -9.45
CA ALA A 194 -17.09 -7.30 -8.86
C ALA A 194 -17.09 -7.49 -7.33
N ARG A 195 -16.58 -8.62 -6.84
CA ARG A 195 -16.43 -8.88 -5.39
C ARG A 195 -15.48 -7.88 -4.74
N PHE A 196 -14.34 -7.62 -5.39
CA PHE A 196 -13.31 -6.72 -4.90
C PHE A 196 -13.82 -5.29 -4.70
N ILE A 197 -14.47 -4.70 -5.71
CA ILE A 197 -14.90 -3.29 -5.61
C ILE A 197 -16.01 -3.09 -4.59
N THR A 198 -16.85 -4.11 -4.42
CA THR A 198 -17.87 -4.14 -3.39
C THR A 198 -17.22 -4.18 -2.00
N LEU A 199 -16.27 -5.08 -1.78
CA LEU A 199 -15.61 -5.27 -0.48
C LEU A 199 -14.83 -4.03 -0.01
N PHE A 200 -14.17 -3.35 -0.94
CA PHE A 200 -13.32 -2.19 -0.65
C PHE A 200 -13.95 -0.85 -1.00
N ASP A 201 -15.28 -0.79 -1.15
CA ASP A 201 -15.97 0.45 -1.55
C ASP A 201 -15.68 1.63 -0.61
N TYR A 202 -15.58 1.34 0.68
CA TYR A 202 -15.27 2.33 1.70
C TYR A 202 -13.90 2.96 1.47
N GLU A 203 -12.87 2.14 1.22
CA GLU A 203 -11.51 2.59 0.91
C GLU A 203 -11.48 3.43 -0.37
N TYR A 204 -12.18 2.99 -1.43
CA TYR A 204 -12.27 3.78 -2.66
C TYR A 204 -13.00 5.10 -2.45
N LYS A 205 -14.13 5.14 -1.72
CA LYS A 205 -14.84 6.38 -1.37
C LYS A 205 -13.93 7.34 -0.63
N SER A 206 -13.27 6.86 0.42
CA SER A 206 -12.38 7.65 1.27
C SER A 206 -11.28 8.33 0.44
N VAL A 207 -10.52 7.54 -0.33
CA VAL A 207 -9.42 8.09 -1.15
C VAL A 207 -9.94 8.98 -2.29
N SER A 208 -11.10 8.65 -2.88
CA SER A 208 -11.69 9.45 -3.97
C SER A 208 -12.09 10.84 -3.52
N THR A 209 -12.65 10.97 -2.31
CA THR A 209 -13.05 12.27 -1.74
C THR A 209 -11.85 13.20 -1.66
N SER A 210 -10.76 12.72 -1.06
CA SER A 210 -9.55 13.54 -0.87
C SER A 210 -8.85 13.84 -2.20
N LEU A 211 -8.79 12.87 -3.12
CA LEU A 211 -8.22 13.08 -4.46
C LEU A 211 -9.03 14.08 -5.29
N ALA A 212 -10.36 14.02 -5.21
CA ALA A 212 -11.26 14.89 -5.95
C ALA A 212 -11.08 16.37 -5.59
N SER A 213 -11.00 16.66 -4.29
CA SER A 213 -10.68 18.00 -3.80
C SER A 213 -9.33 18.50 -4.34
N THR A 214 -8.31 17.65 -4.32
CA THR A 214 -6.94 18.02 -4.72
C THR A 214 -6.80 18.26 -6.22
N LEU A 215 -7.52 17.49 -7.04
CA LEU A 215 -7.46 17.59 -8.50
C LEU A 215 -8.52 18.55 -9.08
N ASN A 216 -9.35 19.15 -8.23
CA ASN A 216 -10.51 19.95 -8.60
C ASN A 216 -11.43 19.21 -9.61
N ILE A 217 -11.83 17.99 -9.26
CA ILE A 217 -12.77 17.18 -10.04
C ILE A 217 -13.89 16.64 -9.13
N SER A 218 -15.01 16.20 -9.71
CA SER A 218 -16.06 15.54 -8.93
C SER A 218 -15.56 14.24 -8.28
N GLN A 219 -16.03 13.93 -7.07
CA GLN A 219 -15.72 12.68 -6.36
C GLN A 219 -15.96 11.43 -7.21
N ILE A 220 -17.07 11.36 -7.93
CA ILE A 220 -17.40 10.20 -8.77
C ILE A 220 -16.40 10.01 -9.93
N LYS A 221 -15.82 11.09 -10.45
CA LYS A 221 -14.77 11.04 -11.48
C LYS A 221 -13.47 10.50 -10.90
N ALA A 222 -13.08 10.89 -9.68
CA ALA A 222 -11.93 10.33 -8.98
C ALA A 222 -12.14 8.84 -8.66
N TYR A 223 -13.35 8.46 -8.25
CA TYR A 223 -13.73 7.08 -7.99
C TYR A 223 -13.62 6.20 -9.25
N LYS A 224 -14.20 6.63 -10.37
CA LYS A 224 -14.09 5.95 -11.67
C LYS A 224 -12.64 5.83 -12.13
N LEU A 225 -11.84 6.88 -11.99
CA LEU A 225 -10.41 6.86 -12.32
C LEU A 225 -9.69 5.72 -11.60
N MET A 226 -9.82 5.64 -10.28
CA MET A 226 -9.14 4.62 -9.49
C MET A 226 -9.66 3.21 -9.81
N LEU A 227 -10.97 3.04 -9.98
CA LEU A 227 -11.56 1.76 -10.35
C LEU A 227 -11.07 1.25 -11.70
N ILE A 228 -11.05 2.11 -12.73
CA ILE A 228 -10.59 1.74 -14.07
C ILE A 228 -9.12 1.33 -14.03
N ILE A 229 -8.27 2.05 -13.28
CA ILE A 229 -6.86 1.68 -13.14
C ILE A 229 -6.73 0.30 -12.51
N THR A 230 -7.43 0.04 -11.39
CA THR A 230 -7.41 -1.28 -10.76
C THR A 230 -7.96 -2.38 -11.68
N TYR A 231 -9.01 -2.08 -12.46
CA TYR A 231 -9.57 -2.99 -13.44
C TYR A 231 -8.54 -3.38 -14.51
N LEU A 232 -7.84 -2.39 -15.07
CA LEU A 232 -6.84 -2.62 -16.11
C LEU A 232 -5.58 -3.32 -15.59
N GLU A 233 -5.20 -3.06 -14.34
CA GLU A 233 -3.93 -3.52 -13.77
C GLU A 233 -4.02 -4.89 -13.10
N SER A 234 -5.06 -5.12 -12.29
CA SER A 234 -5.16 -6.35 -11.48
C SER A 234 -6.48 -7.08 -11.61
N ARG A 235 -7.51 -6.46 -12.21
CA ARG A 235 -8.88 -6.97 -12.19
C ARG A 235 -9.32 -7.43 -10.78
N GLY A 236 -8.91 -6.69 -9.75
CA GLY A 236 -9.30 -6.94 -8.36
C GLY A 236 -8.59 -8.11 -7.69
N ASN A 237 -7.52 -8.66 -8.29
CA ASN A 237 -6.63 -9.56 -7.57
C ASN A 237 -5.73 -8.74 -6.64
N ILE A 238 -6.01 -8.77 -5.33
CA ILE A 238 -5.23 -8.07 -4.29
C ILE A 238 -3.75 -8.46 -4.39
N PHE A 239 -3.47 -9.74 -4.61
CA PHE A 239 -2.14 -10.31 -4.65
C PHE A 239 -1.61 -10.40 -6.09
N ALA A 240 -2.06 -9.53 -7.00
CA ALA A 240 -1.50 -9.48 -8.35
C ALA A 240 -0.01 -9.11 -8.32
N VAL A 241 0.80 -9.82 -9.11
CA VAL A 241 2.23 -9.57 -9.27
C VAL A 241 2.55 -9.57 -10.75
N SER A 242 3.16 -8.51 -11.25
CA SER A 242 3.59 -8.43 -12.65
C SER A 242 4.86 -9.25 -12.90
N ARG A 243 5.18 -9.46 -14.18
CA ARG A 243 6.46 -10.09 -14.58
C ARG A 243 7.67 -9.20 -14.28
N THR A 244 7.47 -7.91 -14.02
CA THR A 244 8.50 -6.88 -13.89
C THR A 244 8.66 -6.31 -12.49
N GLY A 245 7.91 -6.83 -11.49
CA GLY A 245 8.03 -6.38 -10.10
C GLY A 245 7.09 -5.22 -9.73
N ALA A 246 5.90 -5.18 -10.34
CA ALA A 246 4.77 -4.43 -9.84
C ALA A 246 3.86 -5.34 -9.00
N PHE A 247 3.31 -4.80 -7.90
CA PHE A 247 2.60 -5.57 -6.89
C PHE A 247 1.29 -4.89 -6.51
N GLY A 248 0.34 -5.68 -6.02
CA GLY A 248 -0.89 -5.17 -5.44
C GLY A 248 -1.99 -4.84 -6.45
N PRO A 249 -3.14 -4.34 -5.98
CA PRO A 249 -4.30 -4.08 -6.83
C PRO A 249 -4.07 -2.94 -7.84
N THR A 250 -3.18 -1.99 -7.53
CA THR A 250 -2.84 -0.87 -8.42
C THR A 250 -1.48 -1.05 -9.10
N GLN A 251 -0.90 -2.26 -9.08
CA GLN A 251 0.34 -2.65 -9.76
C GLN A 251 1.43 -1.57 -9.71
N LEU A 252 1.78 -1.12 -8.51
CA LEU A 252 2.91 -0.22 -8.29
C LEU A 252 4.18 -1.03 -8.03
N THR A 253 5.33 -0.54 -8.50
CA THR A 253 6.62 -1.17 -8.18
C THR A 253 6.98 -0.95 -6.71
N LEU A 254 7.80 -1.81 -6.11
CA LEU A 254 8.28 -1.58 -4.73
C LEU A 254 9.01 -0.24 -4.58
N HIS A 255 9.67 0.26 -5.63
CA HIS A 255 10.23 1.61 -5.60
C HIS A 255 9.17 2.65 -5.17
N TYR A 256 7.94 2.57 -5.68
CA TYR A 256 6.87 3.50 -5.30
C TYR A 256 6.37 3.28 -3.87
N TYR A 257 6.18 2.01 -3.47
CA TYR A 257 5.78 1.70 -2.09
C TYR A 257 6.83 2.13 -1.07
N MET A 258 8.11 2.17 -1.45
CA MET A 258 9.24 2.46 -0.56
C MET A 258 9.76 3.90 -0.63
N MET A 259 9.48 4.68 -1.68
CA MET A 259 10.09 6.01 -1.88
C MET A 259 9.16 7.20 -1.70
N TYR A 260 7.85 7.00 -1.80
CA TYR A 260 6.87 8.08 -1.82
C TYR A 260 6.03 8.07 -0.56
N GLY A 261 6.55 8.66 0.51
CA GLY A 261 5.98 8.56 1.87
C GLY A 261 6.38 7.25 2.56
N GLU A 262 5.83 7.00 3.75
CA GLU A 262 6.23 5.83 4.55
C GLU A 262 6.07 4.52 3.78
N PRO A 263 6.95 3.52 4.00
CA PRO A 263 6.85 2.23 3.35
C PRO A 263 5.51 1.57 3.66
N ASN A 264 4.75 1.19 2.63
CA ASN A 264 3.46 0.53 2.82
C ASN A 264 3.41 -0.90 2.26
N ASN A 265 2.63 -1.75 2.92
CA ASN A 265 2.27 -3.08 2.44
C ASN A 265 1.61 -2.98 1.04
N PRO A 266 2.20 -3.60 -0.01
CA PRO A 266 1.68 -3.51 -1.37
C PRO A 266 0.31 -4.19 -1.54
N PHE A 267 -0.08 -5.08 -0.64
CA PHE A 267 -1.35 -5.79 -0.67
C PHE A 267 -2.45 -5.11 0.15
N SER A 268 -2.13 -4.03 0.88
CA SER A 268 -3.16 -3.17 1.50
C SER A 268 -3.85 -2.34 0.42
N VAL A 269 -5.15 -2.57 0.20
CA VAL A 269 -5.93 -1.87 -0.83
C VAL A 269 -5.95 -0.36 -0.59
N LYS A 270 -6.21 0.08 0.65
CA LYS A 270 -6.22 1.52 1.01
C LYS A 270 -4.85 2.14 0.73
N ALA A 271 -3.76 1.51 1.16
CA ALA A 271 -2.40 2.02 0.94
C ALA A 271 -2.03 2.08 -0.55
N SER A 272 -2.39 1.04 -1.32
CA SER A 272 -2.19 0.99 -2.77
C SER A 272 -2.91 2.12 -3.51
N LEU A 273 -4.14 2.43 -3.09
CA LEU A 273 -4.93 3.54 -3.61
C LEU A 273 -4.34 4.90 -3.22
N ILE A 274 -3.87 5.04 -1.98
CA ILE A 274 -3.21 6.25 -1.50
C ILE A 274 -1.92 6.51 -2.30
N LYS A 275 -1.07 5.50 -2.50
CA LYS A 275 0.14 5.64 -3.33
C LYS A 275 -0.21 6.02 -4.77
N LEU A 276 -1.26 5.43 -5.34
CA LEU A 276 -1.76 5.80 -6.66
C LEU A 276 -2.22 7.26 -6.69
N ALA A 277 -3.09 7.67 -5.77
CA ALA A 277 -3.62 9.03 -5.66
C ALA A 277 -2.50 10.06 -5.57
N ASN A 278 -1.47 9.82 -4.75
CA ASN A 278 -0.32 10.72 -4.64
C ASN A 278 0.47 10.88 -5.94
N LYS A 279 0.55 9.83 -6.78
CA LYS A 279 1.15 9.94 -8.11
C LYS A 279 0.35 10.88 -9.01
N PHE A 280 -0.98 10.81 -8.96
CA PHE A 280 -1.85 11.72 -9.70
C PHE A 280 -1.79 13.16 -9.19
N VAL A 281 -1.76 13.35 -7.87
CA VAL A 281 -1.55 14.68 -7.25
C VAL A 281 -0.21 15.27 -7.69
N HIS A 282 0.87 14.49 -7.65
CA HIS A 282 2.18 14.94 -8.08
C HIS A 282 2.14 15.44 -9.54
N TYR A 283 1.56 14.65 -10.45
CA TYR A 283 1.46 15.03 -11.86
C TYR A 283 0.56 16.26 -12.07
N HIS A 284 -0.55 16.37 -11.35
CA HIS A 284 -1.41 17.55 -11.43
C HIS A 284 -0.66 18.83 -11.06
N ARG A 285 0.14 18.80 -9.97
CA ARG A 285 0.90 19.96 -9.51
C ARG A 285 2.01 20.40 -10.46
N ILE A 286 2.59 19.48 -11.23
CA ILE A 286 3.53 19.84 -12.30
C ILE A 286 2.81 20.21 -13.62
N GLY A 287 1.54 20.64 -13.52
CA GLY A 287 0.75 21.18 -14.62
C GLY A 287 0.23 20.13 -15.61
N LYS A 288 0.12 18.86 -15.21
CA LYS A 288 -0.30 17.79 -16.13
C LYS A 288 -1.79 17.54 -16.07
N SER A 289 -2.37 17.32 -17.24
CA SER A 289 -3.76 16.89 -17.36
C SER A 289 -3.94 15.48 -16.82
N LEU A 290 -5.16 15.15 -16.39
CA LEU A 290 -5.50 13.81 -15.90
C LEU A 290 -5.13 12.71 -16.91
N ASP A 291 -5.38 12.97 -18.20
CA ASP A 291 -5.03 12.06 -19.28
C ASP A 291 -3.52 11.81 -19.36
N SER A 292 -2.71 12.87 -19.29
CA SER A 292 -1.24 12.76 -19.29
C SER A 292 -0.73 11.99 -18.06
N SER A 293 -1.40 12.18 -16.92
CA SER A 293 -1.10 11.45 -15.68
C SER A 293 -1.34 9.95 -15.80
N VAL A 294 -2.36 9.51 -16.55
CA VAL A 294 -2.61 8.08 -16.80
C VAL A 294 -1.52 7.47 -17.69
N VAL A 295 -1.11 8.19 -18.74
CA VAL A 295 0.00 7.74 -19.61
C VAL A 295 1.29 7.64 -18.80
N ALA A 296 1.61 8.63 -17.99
CA ALA A 296 2.80 8.65 -17.15
C ALA A 296 2.72 7.66 -15.98
N TYR A 297 1.52 7.30 -15.55
CA TYR A 297 1.32 6.22 -14.61
C TYR A 297 1.83 4.89 -15.20
N LYS A 298 1.45 4.59 -16.45
CA LYS A 298 1.78 3.32 -17.12
C LYS A 298 3.20 3.27 -17.70
N SER A 299 3.55 4.27 -18.49
CA SER A 299 4.77 4.29 -19.31
C SER A 299 5.97 4.94 -18.61
N GLY A 300 5.74 5.66 -17.51
CA GLY A 300 6.73 6.57 -16.93
C GLY A 300 7.01 7.83 -17.77
N SER A 301 6.42 7.95 -18.97
CA SER A 301 6.59 9.07 -19.88
C SER A 301 5.35 9.96 -19.92
N LEU A 302 5.58 11.28 -19.93
CA LEU A 302 4.54 12.30 -20.01
C LEU A 302 4.18 12.68 -21.45
N SER A 303 4.97 12.23 -22.43
CA SER A 303 4.81 12.57 -23.85
C SER A 303 4.34 11.41 -24.72
N LYS A 304 4.23 10.20 -24.16
CA LYS A 304 3.82 9.03 -24.91
C LYS A 304 2.33 9.12 -25.30
N CYS A 305 1.94 8.54 -26.43
CA CYS A 305 0.54 8.41 -26.86
C CYS A 305 -0.24 9.70 -27.13
N GLN A 306 0.43 10.86 -27.22
CA GLN A 306 -0.22 12.17 -27.46
C GLN A 306 -0.97 12.24 -28.80
N ASN A 307 -0.53 11.47 -29.81
CA ASN A 307 -1.10 11.49 -31.15
C ASN A 307 -2.23 10.47 -31.40
N ARG A 308 -2.70 9.72 -30.38
CA ARG A 308 -3.91 8.85 -30.41
C ARG A 308 -4.05 7.76 -31.50
N VAL A 309 -3.11 7.62 -32.43
CA VAL A 309 -3.24 6.67 -33.56
C VAL A 309 -2.54 5.33 -33.33
N ASN A 310 -1.57 5.25 -32.41
CA ASN A 310 -0.81 4.01 -32.21
C ASN A 310 -1.55 3.02 -31.30
N THR A 311 -2.22 2.03 -31.91
CA THR A 311 -2.90 0.92 -31.22
C THR A 311 -1.99 -0.30 -30.99
N THR A 312 -0.78 -0.30 -31.54
CA THR A 312 0.18 -1.41 -31.42
C THR A 312 1.08 -1.30 -30.19
N ASP A 313 1.27 -0.09 -29.65
CA ASP A 313 1.98 0.14 -28.40
C ASP A 313 1.12 -0.21 -27.18
N VAL A 314 1.69 -0.96 -26.23
CA VAL A 314 0.98 -1.45 -25.02
C VAL A 314 0.50 -0.30 -24.14
N ASP A 315 1.30 0.76 -23.98
CA ASP A 315 0.96 1.89 -23.12
C ASP A 315 -0.15 2.73 -23.75
N CYS A 316 -0.15 2.83 -25.08
CA CYS A 316 -1.20 3.53 -25.81
C CYS A 316 -2.53 2.75 -25.83
N ARG A 317 -2.49 1.42 -25.92
CA ARG A 317 -3.70 0.60 -25.70
C ARG A 317 -4.27 0.80 -24.31
N TYR A 318 -3.42 0.78 -23.29
CA TYR A 318 -3.82 1.02 -21.90
C TYR A 318 -4.53 2.38 -21.75
N TYR A 319 -3.95 3.44 -22.31
CA TYR A 319 -4.57 4.77 -22.31
C TYR A 319 -5.90 4.79 -23.07
N ASN A 320 -5.97 4.16 -24.25
CA ASN A 320 -7.19 4.11 -25.06
C ASN A 320 -8.32 3.34 -24.34
N ASP A 321 -8.01 2.22 -23.70
CA ASP A 321 -8.96 1.47 -22.87
C ASP A 321 -9.46 2.33 -21.70
N TYR A 322 -8.56 3.03 -21.01
CA TYR A 322 -8.94 3.99 -19.97
C TYR A 322 -9.91 5.06 -20.49
N LYS A 323 -9.59 5.69 -21.63
CA LYS A 323 -10.45 6.73 -22.23
C LYS A 323 -11.81 6.17 -22.64
N ARG A 324 -11.84 4.97 -23.20
CA ARG A 324 -13.08 4.26 -23.55
C ARG A 324 -13.95 4.10 -22.31
N TYR A 325 -13.42 3.50 -21.23
CA TYR A 325 -14.18 3.27 -20.00
C TYR A 325 -14.66 4.56 -19.33
N MET A 326 -13.83 5.60 -19.28
CA MET A 326 -14.25 6.92 -18.76
C MET A 326 -15.39 7.54 -19.56
N ARG A 327 -15.38 7.38 -20.90
CA ARG A 327 -16.44 7.87 -21.79
C ARG A 327 -17.74 7.10 -21.59
N GLU A 328 -17.67 5.77 -21.62
CA GLU A 328 -18.83 4.89 -21.44
C GLU A 328 -19.51 5.13 -20.09
N MET A 329 -18.73 5.28 -19.02
CA MET A 329 -19.25 5.52 -17.68
C MET A 329 -19.47 7.00 -17.35
N SER A 330 -19.38 7.92 -18.32
CA SER A 330 -19.41 9.37 -18.07
C SER A 330 -20.64 9.83 -17.27
N ARG A 331 -21.81 9.24 -17.53
CA ARG A 331 -23.09 9.56 -16.87
C ARG A 331 -23.47 8.63 -15.70
N MET A 332 -22.69 7.56 -15.45
CA MET A 332 -23.02 6.58 -14.41
C MET A 332 -22.62 7.08 -13.02
N ASN A 333 -23.56 7.39 -12.14
CA ASN A 333 -23.24 7.83 -10.77
C ASN A 333 -23.49 6.74 -9.73
N ASP A 334 -24.28 5.71 -10.08
CA ASP A 334 -24.54 4.56 -9.23
C ASP A 334 -23.42 3.51 -9.32
N LYS A 335 -23.09 2.91 -8.17
CA LYS A 335 -21.97 1.97 -8.05
C LYS A 335 -22.30 0.60 -8.59
N ASN A 336 -23.56 0.17 -8.50
CA ASN A 336 -24.00 -1.07 -9.13
C ASN A 336 -23.86 -0.96 -10.64
N ASP A 337 -24.24 0.17 -11.22
CA ASP A 337 -24.12 0.39 -12.66
C ASP A 337 -22.66 0.40 -13.12
N ILE A 338 -21.79 1.07 -12.38
CA ILE A 338 -20.33 1.06 -12.63
C ILE A 338 -19.78 -0.38 -12.55
N SER A 339 -20.18 -1.15 -11.52
CA SER A 339 -19.75 -2.54 -11.35
C SER A 339 -20.22 -3.43 -12.49
N ARG A 340 -21.50 -3.36 -12.84
CA ARG A 340 -22.11 -4.12 -13.94
C ARG A 340 -21.49 -3.75 -15.29
N HIS A 341 -21.18 -2.48 -15.50
CA HIS A 341 -20.49 -2.04 -16.73
C HIS A 341 -19.11 -2.70 -16.87
N LEU A 342 -18.31 -2.70 -15.81
CA LEU A 342 -16.94 -3.24 -15.86
C LEU A 342 -16.88 -4.77 -15.79
N SER A 343 -17.86 -5.42 -15.15
CA SER A 343 -17.78 -6.84 -14.80
C SER A 343 -18.97 -7.70 -15.22
N GLY A 344 -20.09 -7.09 -15.61
CA GLY A 344 -21.37 -7.78 -15.81
C GLY A 344 -22.05 -8.24 -14.50
N LYS A 345 -21.45 -7.99 -13.33
CA LYS A 345 -21.97 -8.39 -12.02
C LYS A 345 -21.94 -7.21 -11.04
N SER A 346 -22.68 -7.34 -9.93
CA SER A 346 -22.61 -6.40 -8.81
C SER A 346 -22.96 -7.12 -7.51
N TYR A 347 -22.25 -6.80 -6.43
CA TYR A 347 -22.44 -7.40 -5.12
C TYR A 347 -22.62 -6.35 -4.01
N PHE A 348 -23.00 -5.10 -4.32
CA PHE A 348 -23.20 -4.10 -3.29
C PHE A 348 -24.35 -4.49 -2.33
N TYR A 349 -23.98 -4.88 -1.11
CA TYR A 349 -24.87 -5.17 0.00
C TYR A 349 -24.43 -4.36 1.22
N ASP A 350 -25.39 -3.80 1.97
CA ASP A 350 -25.08 -2.99 3.16
C ASP A 350 -24.31 -3.77 4.22
N SER A 351 -24.59 -5.07 4.32
CA SER A 351 -23.96 -5.97 5.29
C SER A 351 -22.45 -6.20 5.07
N ILE A 352 -21.91 -5.91 3.88
CA ILE A 352 -20.47 -6.02 3.61
C ILE A 352 -19.67 -4.93 4.34
N ALA A 353 -20.24 -3.73 4.48
CA ALA A 353 -19.57 -2.62 5.17
C ALA A 353 -19.36 -2.91 6.68
N ASN A 354 -20.19 -3.80 7.23
CA ASN A 354 -20.25 -4.17 8.65
C ASN A 354 -19.45 -5.42 8.99
N LEU A 355 -18.73 -6.03 8.03
CA LEU A 355 -17.85 -7.15 8.33
C LEU A 355 -16.79 -6.75 9.35
N ASN A 356 -16.58 -7.58 10.38
CA ASN A 356 -15.47 -7.44 11.33
C ASN A 356 -14.14 -7.87 10.68
N ARG A 357 -13.74 -7.12 9.65
CA ARG A 357 -12.44 -7.25 8.98
C ARG A 357 -11.50 -6.18 9.48
N THR A 358 -10.21 -6.47 9.43
CA THR A 358 -9.18 -5.47 9.69
C THR A 358 -9.28 -4.38 8.61
N LYS A 359 -9.38 -3.12 9.04
CA LYS A 359 -9.39 -1.96 8.15
C LYS A 359 -8.05 -1.25 8.28
N SER A 360 -7.51 -0.84 7.14
CA SER A 360 -6.26 -0.08 7.11
C SER A 360 -6.42 1.24 7.84
N GLU A 361 -5.54 1.50 8.82
CA GLU A 361 -5.49 2.74 9.61
C GLU A 361 -5.03 3.95 8.78
N HIS A 362 -4.34 3.72 7.65
CA HIS A 362 -3.84 4.79 6.78
C HIS A 362 -4.92 5.71 6.28
N ASP A 363 -4.85 7.00 6.57
CA ASP A 363 -5.61 7.99 5.83
C ASP A 363 -4.82 8.51 4.63
N LEU A 364 -5.52 9.14 3.67
CA LEU A 364 -4.83 9.85 2.60
C LEU A 364 -4.18 11.10 3.20
N GLU A 365 -3.00 10.91 3.75
CA GLU A 365 -2.05 12.00 3.86
C GLU A 365 -1.48 12.21 2.45
N HIS A 366 -1.50 13.45 1.97
CA HIS A 366 -0.75 13.81 0.77
C HIS A 366 0.71 13.48 1.05
N TYR A 367 1.17 12.34 0.54
CA TYR A 367 2.53 11.83 0.72
C TYR A 367 3.43 12.57 -0.26
N GLU A 368 3.57 13.84 0.02
CA GLU A 368 4.62 14.63 -0.53
C GLU A 368 5.93 14.23 0.15
N PRO A 369 7.04 14.14 -0.60
CA PRO A 369 8.33 14.00 0.04
C PRO A 369 8.45 15.16 1.03
N TYR A 370 8.76 14.85 2.28
CA TYR A 370 9.10 15.89 3.22
C TYR A 370 10.27 16.68 2.66
N GLN A 371 10.13 18.00 2.69
CA GLN A 371 11.10 18.93 2.13
C GLN A 371 11.37 20.01 3.16
N TYR A 372 12.43 20.77 2.92
CA TYR A 372 12.72 21.95 3.72
C TYR A 372 12.37 23.18 2.88
N ALA A 373 11.55 24.06 3.45
CA ALA A 373 11.38 25.41 2.94
C ALA A 373 12.67 26.18 3.24
N VAL A 374 13.45 26.47 2.20
CA VAL A 374 14.65 27.30 2.29
C VAL A 374 14.21 28.75 2.27
N LEU A 375 14.43 29.47 3.36
CA LEU A 375 14.13 30.88 3.47
C LEU A 375 15.26 31.67 2.82
N LYS A 376 14.91 32.51 1.83
CA LYS A 376 15.82 33.44 1.17
C LYS A 376 15.49 34.86 1.59
N GLY A 377 16.52 35.68 1.77
CA GLY A 377 16.36 37.06 2.25
C GLY A 377 15.83 37.12 3.68
N SER A 378 14.98 38.12 3.98
CA SER A 378 14.40 38.38 5.30
C SER A 378 13.04 37.72 5.53
N THR A 379 12.50 36.99 4.54
CA THR A 379 11.18 36.34 4.63
C THR A 379 11.14 35.33 5.77
N LEU A 380 10.19 35.51 6.70
CA LEU A 380 9.97 34.65 7.86
C LEU A 380 11.21 34.46 8.75
N SER A 381 12.11 35.45 8.81
CA SER A 381 13.37 35.40 9.56
C SER A 381 13.19 35.05 11.04
N SER A 382 12.12 35.54 11.69
CA SER A 382 11.79 35.24 13.08
C SER A 382 11.43 33.78 13.36
N ARG A 383 11.09 33.02 12.31
CA ARG A 383 10.74 31.59 12.39
C ARG A 383 11.86 30.70 11.83
N ALA A 384 12.93 31.30 11.31
CA ALA A 384 14.02 30.60 10.68
C ALA A 384 14.82 29.76 11.68
N LYS A 385 15.04 28.49 11.35
CA LYS A 385 15.98 27.59 11.99
C LYS A 385 17.18 27.41 11.08
N LYS A 386 18.38 27.51 11.64
CA LYS A 386 19.61 27.16 10.93
C LYS A 386 19.61 25.65 10.67
N SER A 387 19.84 25.26 9.42
CA SER A 387 19.91 23.87 8.96
C SER A 387 21.17 23.70 8.13
N GLN A 388 21.67 22.47 8.00
CA GLN A 388 22.89 22.19 7.25
C GLN A 388 22.58 21.32 6.04
N TYR A 389 23.21 21.59 4.91
CA TYR A 389 23.21 20.69 3.77
C TYR A 389 24.09 19.48 4.08
N LEU A 390 23.83 18.36 3.40
CA LEU A 390 24.66 17.16 3.51
C LEU A 390 26.14 17.43 3.16
N ASN A 391 26.41 18.42 2.30
CA ASN A 391 27.77 18.86 1.93
C ASN A 391 28.34 19.96 2.85
N GLY A 392 27.72 20.24 4.00
CA GLY A 392 28.28 21.07 5.08
C GLY A 392 27.84 22.54 5.10
N ASN A 393 27.33 23.10 3.99
CA ASN A 393 26.89 24.49 3.95
C ASN A 393 25.61 24.72 4.79
N TYR A 394 25.48 25.88 5.42
CA TYR A 394 24.28 26.22 6.21
C TYR A 394 23.23 26.97 5.38
N PHE A 395 21.96 26.81 5.76
CA PHE A 395 20.84 27.56 5.22
C PHE A 395 19.78 27.80 6.29
N ASN A 396 18.94 28.82 6.08
CA ASN A 396 17.80 29.10 6.94
C ASN A 396 16.57 28.33 6.42
N SER A 397 15.85 27.69 7.32
CA SER A 397 14.65 26.95 6.96
C SER A 397 13.55 27.04 8.02
N LEU A 398 12.33 26.62 7.68
CA LEU A 398 11.27 26.41 8.69
C LEU A 398 11.32 24.99 9.29
N GLY A 399 12.38 24.23 9.01
CA GLY A 399 12.48 22.81 9.31
C GLY A 399 11.85 21.93 8.23
N LYS A 400 11.72 20.64 8.58
CA LYS A 400 11.13 19.61 7.73
C LYS A 400 9.60 19.79 7.72
N MET A 401 9.01 19.90 6.54
CA MET A 401 7.57 20.14 6.34
C MET A 401 7.04 19.40 5.11
N LYS A 402 5.72 19.27 5.02
CA LYS A 402 5.06 18.67 3.85
C LYS A 402 5.17 19.65 2.66
N ARG A 403 5.34 19.14 1.44
CA ARG A 403 5.57 20.04 0.28
C ARG A 403 4.33 20.89 -0.08
N ASN A 404 3.10 20.51 0.29
CA ASN A 404 1.93 21.38 0.18
C ASN A 404 2.05 22.62 1.06
N GLU A 405 2.51 22.46 2.30
CA GLU A 405 2.74 23.59 3.22
C GLU A 405 3.78 24.55 2.62
N ILE A 406 4.81 24.01 1.94
CA ILE A 406 5.78 24.84 1.22
C ILE A 406 5.14 25.52 0.00
N TYR A 407 4.23 24.86 -0.74
CA TYR A 407 3.51 25.50 -1.84
C TYR A 407 2.66 26.66 -1.33
N GLU A 408 1.92 26.50 -0.24
CA GLU A 408 1.15 27.58 0.40
C GLU A 408 2.05 28.77 0.76
N LEU A 409 3.26 28.48 1.30
CA LEU A 409 4.26 29.51 1.55
C LEU A 409 4.80 30.14 0.25
N GLN A 410 4.99 29.37 -0.81
CA GLN A 410 5.42 29.89 -2.12
C GLN A 410 4.34 30.75 -2.78
N ASP A 411 3.07 30.42 -2.59
CA ASP A 411 1.94 31.20 -3.10
C ASP A 411 1.81 32.52 -2.32
N GLN A 412 1.98 32.47 -1.00
CA GLN A 412 1.89 33.65 -0.14
C GLN A 412 3.10 34.58 -0.24
N PHE A 413 4.32 34.02 -0.28
CA PHE A 413 5.56 34.80 -0.18
C PHE A 413 6.40 34.81 -1.47
N GLY A 414 5.97 34.07 -2.49
CA GLY A 414 6.68 33.93 -3.76
C GLY A 414 7.74 32.83 -3.76
N SER A 415 7.79 32.05 -4.84
CA SER A 415 8.78 30.98 -5.06
C SER A 415 10.24 31.45 -5.12
N ARG A 416 10.48 32.75 -5.32
CA ARG A 416 11.81 33.37 -5.23
C ARG A 416 12.32 33.50 -3.80
N ASN A 417 11.42 33.65 -2.83
CA ASN A 417 11.73 33.86 -1.41
C ASN A 417 11.67 32.55 -0.60
N ILE A 418 10.80 31.63 -1.02
CA ILE A 418 10.68 30.29 -0.43
C ILE A 418 11.24 29.28 -1.44
N GLY A 419 12.52 28.96 -1.29
CA GLY A 419 13.17 27.88 -2.01
C GLY A 419 12.79 26.53 -1.42
N VAL A 420 13.09 25.45 -2.15
CA VAL A 420 12.79 24.10 -1.65
C VAL A 420 13.96 23.17 -1.85
N ILE A 421 14.26 22.39 -0.81
CA ILE A 421 15.24 21.32 -0.89
C ILE A 421 14.67 20.00 -0.38
N SER A 422 15.06 18.92 -1.03
CA SER A 422 14.76 17.56 -0.57
C SER A 422 15.42 17.31 0.78
N ASP A 423 14.66 16.73 1.71
CA ASP A 423 15.16 16.22 2.99
C ASP A 423 16.42 15.36 2.86
N LYS A 424 16.55 14.56 1.79
CA LYS A 424 17.75 13.75 1.49
C LYS A 424 19.04 14.57 1.30
N LYS A 425 18.97 15.88 1.13
CA LYS A 425 20.13 16.77 0.97
C LYS A 425 20.43 17.57 2.24
N VAL A 426 19.73 17.29 3.34
CA VAL A 426 19.81 18.07 4.58
C VAL A 426 20.30 17.17 5.71
N CYS A 427 21.25 17.70 6.46
CA CYS A 427 21.68 17.17 7.74
C CYS A 427 21.36 18.16 8.85
N TYR A 428 20.79 17.71 9.98
CA TYR A 428 20.58 18.63 11.10
C TYR A 428 21.92 19.15 11.59
#